data_AF-A0A3S5Y0H7-F1
#
_entry.id   AF-A0A3S5Y0H7-F1
#
_cell.length_a   1.000
_cell.length_b   1.000
_cell.length_c   1.000
_cell.angle_alpha   90.00
_cell.angle_beta   90.00
_cell.angle_gamma   90.00
#
_symmetry.space_group_name_H-M   'P 1'
#
loop_
_entity.id
_entity.type
_entity.pdbx_description
1 polymer ?
#
loop_
_entity_poly.entity_id
_entity_poly.type
_entity_poly.pdbx_seq_one_letter_code
_entity_poly.pdbx_strand_id
1 'polypeptide(L)'
;MKKLLSILGAVGLTATGASVAVSCGTNNKGEDKEVVTTGVQALLDAAVKDKVFESDAKAIEALKAVKLTTGLVLDGEPTAKGSETKEEAETTEKTFTVKVKADKGYKLAKDSLTSFEVKASVTTGTVTPEDTEVVTTGVQALLDEAVKDKVFESDAKAIEALKAVKLTTGLVLDGEPTAKGSETKEEAETTEKTFTVKVKADKGYKLATDSLTSFDVIANVKKAIQQ
;
A
#
# COMPACT_ATOMS: atom_id res chain seq x y z
N MET A 1 34.22 36.63 -2.59
CA MET A 1 33.92 37.48 -1.42
C MET A 1 32.90 36.74 -0.58
N LYS A 2 33.29 36.19 0.59
CA LYS A 2 33.08 36.83 1.91
C LYS A 2 31.58 37.13 2.11
N LYS A 3 30.84 36.29 2.82
CA LYS A 3 30.44 36.43 4.25
C LYS A 3 28.91 36.14 4.27
N LEU A 4 28.24 35.55 5.25
CA LEU A 4 28.45 35.42 6.69
C LEU A 4 27.65 34.21 7.22
N LEU A 5 28.27 33.48 8.13
CA LEU A 5 27.63 32.74 9.22
C LEU A 5 26.60 33.60 9.96
N SER A 6 25.48 32.98 10.38
CA SER A 6 24.94 32.98 11.76
C SER A 6 23.42 33.02 11.79
N ILE A 7 22.85 31.98 12.43
CA ILE A 7 21.83 31.94 13.50
C ILE A 7 21.53 30.43 13.59
N LEU A 8 22.31 29.62 14.29
CA LEU A 8 22.33 29.46 15.75
C LEU A 8 20.98 29.79 16.41
N GLY A 9 19.91 29.16 15.91
CA GLY A 9 18.73 28.90 16.72
C GLY A 9 19.06 27.81 17.71
N ALA A 10 19.30 28.22 18.96
CA ALA A 10 19.43 27.33 20.10
C ALA A 10 18.18 26.45 20.23
N VAL A 11 18.22 25.24 19.67
CA VAL A 11 17.31 24.18 20.12
C VAL A 11 17.96 23.66 21.39
N GLY A 12 17.48 24.17 22.52
CA GLY A 12 17.80 23.63 23.83
C GLY A 12 17.52 22.13 23.79
N LEU A 13 18.60 21.35 23.73
CA LEU A 13 18.60 19.99 24.24
C LEU A 13 18.15 20.13 25.69
N THR A 14 16.86 19.92 25.95
CA THR A 14 16.43 19.46 27.26
C THR A 14 17.02 18.06 27.39
N ALA A 15 18.28 18.01 27.81
CA ALA A 15 18.86 16.85 28.44
C ALA A 15 18.03 16.63 29.71
N THR A 16 16.93 15.90 29.57
CA THR A 16 16.36 15.16 30.68
C THR A 16 17.39 14.07 30.99
N GLY A 17 18.45 14.48 31.70
CA GLY A 17 19.39 13.59 32.33
C GLY A 17 18.62 12.84 33.40
N ALA A 18 17.98 11.75 33.00
CA ALA A 18 17.73 10.66 33.93
C ALA A 18 19.11 10.09 34.24
N SER A 19 19.75 10.64 35.27
CA SER A 19 20.88 10.03 35.93
C SER A 19 20.42 8.66 36.43
N VAL A 20 20.58 7.62 35.61
CA VAL A 20 20.49 6.26 36.08
C VAL A 20 21.71 6.05 36.96
N ALA A 21 21.53 6.23 38.27
CA ALA A 21 22.51 5.77 39.25
C ALA A 21 22.61 4.26 39.10
N VAL A 22 23.60 3.79 38.34
CA VAL A 22 24.00 2.39 38.34
C VAL A 22 24.73 2.18 39.65
N SER A 23 24.00 1.69 40.65
CA SER A 23 24.58 1.25 41.91
C SER A 23 25.51 0.06 41.63
N CYS A 24 26.80 0.33 41.49
CA CYS A 24 27.84 -0.70 41.51
C CYS A 24 28.03 -1.16 42.97
N GLY A 25 27.17 -2.08 43.41
CA GLY A 25 27.25 -2.72 44.71
C GLY A 25 27.29 -4.25 44.58
N THR A 26 28.48 -4.81 44.72
CA THR A 26 28.83 -6.15 45.23
C THR A 26 28.09 -7.39 44.71
N ASN A 27 28.84 -8.19 43.94
CA ASN A 27 28.77 -9.64 43.73
C ASN A 27 27.65 -10.38 44.49
N ASN A 28 26.51 -10.61 43.85
CA ASN A 28 25.66 -11.76 44.12
C ASN A 28 24.98 -12.25 42.83
N LYS A 29 24.77 -13.56 42.83
CA LYS A 29 24.31 -14.42 41.76
C LYS A 29 22.95 -13.94 41.18
N GLY A 30 22.93 -13.51 39.93
CA GLY A 30 21.85 -13.72 38.95
C GLY A 30 20.41 -13.23 39.21
N GLU A 31 20.10 -12.60 40.32
CA GLU A 31 18.73 -12.21 40.65
C GLU A 31 18.74 -10.74 41.13
N ASP A 32 17.90 -9.89 40.55
CA ASP A 32 17.52 -8.56 41.07
C ASP A 32 18.18 -7.33 40.42
N LYS A 33 18.51 -7.38 39.12
CA LYS A 33 18.62 -6.10 38.38
C LYS A 33 17.23 -5.56 38.12
N GLU A 34 16.84 -4.58 38.92
CA GLU A 34 15.56 -3.89 38.81
C GLU A 34 15.56 -2.98 37.56
N VAL A 35 14.52 -3.09 36.73
CA VAL A 35 14.32 -2.29 35.51
C VAL A 35 12.99 -1.57 35.55
N VAL A 36 12.98 -0.33 35.08
CA VAL A 36 11.77 0.50 34.97
C VAL A 36 11.32 0.58 33.52
N THR A 37 10.04 0.81 33.29
CA THR A 37 9.48 0.99 31.94
C THR A 37 9.37 2.46 31.52
N THR A 38 10.04 3.36 32.25
CA THR A 38 10.14 4.78 31.93
C THR A 38 10.76 4.95 30.54
N GLY A 39 10.05 5.63 29.64
CA GLY A 39 10.50 5.90 28.26
C GLY A 39 10.09 4.83 27.24
N VAL A 40 9.52 3.70 27.64
CA VAL A 40 9.01 2.68 26.70
C VAL A 40 7.94 3.28 25.77
N GLN A 41 7.00 4.05 26.32
CA GLN A 41 5.98 4.75 25.52
C GLN A 41 6.61 5.64 24.44
N ALA A 42 7.62 6.44 24.79
CA ALA A 42 8.28 7.34 23.84
C ALA A 42 9.01 6.58 22.71
N LEU A 43 9.61 5.43 23.03
CA LEU A 43 10.24 4.57 22.01
C LEU A 43 9.21 3.97 21.05
N LEU A 44 8.07 3.53 21.58
CA LEU A 44 6.97 2.97 20.78
C LEU A 44 6.29 4.04 19.93
N ASP A 45 6.01 5.21 20.49
CA ASP A 45 5.44 6.35 19.75
C ASP A 45 6.39 6.80 18.64
N ALA A 46 7.70 6.92 18.90
CA ALA A 46 8.69 7.28 17.89
C ALA A 46 8.79 6.25 16.75
N ALA A 47 8.44 4.98 17.02
CA ALA A 47 8.47 3.93 16.01
C ALA A 47 7.38 4.10 14.94
N VAL A 48 6.25 4.72 15.31
CA VAL A 48 5.07 4.90 14.45
C VAL A 48 4.81 6.35 14.06
N LYS A 49 5.44 7.30 14.76
CA LYS A 49 5.30 8.74 14.52
C LYS A 49 5.68 9.10 13.08
N ASP A 50 4.87 9.95 12.47
CA ASP A 50 5.04 10.46 11.11
C ASP A 50 5.10 9.36 10.03
N LYS A 51 4.59 8.15 10.35
CA LYS A 51 4.49 7.02 9.42
C LYS A 51 3.04 6.65 9.18
N VAL A 52 2.78 6.24 7.95
CA VAL A 52 1.53 5.60 7.55
C VAL A 52 1.86 4.16 7.16
N PHE A 53 1.20 3.20 7.81
CA PHE A 53 1.41 1.78 7.55
C PHE A 53 0.38 1.25 6.56
N GLU A 54 0.80 0.45 5.59
CA GLU A 54 -0.10 -0.14 4.59
C GLU A 54 -1.13 -1.11 5.18
N SER A 55 -0.87 -1.63 6.38
CA SER A 55 -1.77 -2.55 7.11
C SER A 55 -1.44 -2.60 8.60
N ASP A 56 -2.37 -3.13 9.39
CA ASP A 56 -2.17 -3.40 10.81
C ASP A 56 -0.96 -4.30 11.04
N ALA A 57 -0.73 -5.29 10.18
CA ALA A 57 0.41 -6.19 10.24
C ALA A 57 1.74 -5.42 10.13
N LYS A 58 1.83 -4.44 9.22
CA LYS A 58 3.02 -3.60 9.05
C LYS A 58 3.27 -2.68 10.24
N ALA A 59 2.21 -2.13 10.83
CA ALA A 59 2.33 -1.37 12.06
C ALA A 59 2.83 -2.24 13.22
N ILE A 60 2.30 -3.46 13.35
CA ILE A 60 2.73 -4.45 14.36
C ILE A 60 4.19 -4.86 14.14
N GLU A 61 4.63 -5.09 12.90
CA GLU A 61 6.03 -5.39 12.56
C GLU A 61 6.96 -4.26 13.01
N ALA A 62 6.58 -3.00 12.78
CA ALA A 62 7.36 -1.84 13.21
C ALA A 62 7.45 -1.74 14.74
N LEU A 63 6.36 -2.00 15.45
CA LEU A 63 6.33 -2.04 16.92
C LEU A 63 7.18 -3.19 17.48
N LYS A 64 7.21 -4.34 16.81
CA LYS A 64 8.07 -5.49 17.18
C LYS A 64 9.55 -5.20 16.98
N ALA A 65 9.90 -4.38 15.98
CA ALA A 65 11.28 -4.03 15.66
C ALA A 65 11.89 -3.01 16.65
N VAL A 66 11.08 -2.43 17.55
CA VAL A 66 11.56 -1.47 18.55
C VAL A 66 12.52 -2.14 19.51
N LYS A 67 13.75 -1.63 19.56
CA LYS A 67 14.73 -2.02 20.58
C LYS A 67 14.37 -1.36 21.90
N LEU A 68 13.80 -2.13 22.82
CA LEU A 68 13.54 -1.71 24.19
C LEU A 68 14.86 -1.52 24.96
N THR A 69 14.78 -0.82 26.09
CA THR A 69 15.90 -0.67 27.01
C THR A 69 16.37 -2.02 27.54
N THR A 70 17.67 -2.13 27.86
CA THR A 70 18.27 -3.36 28.37
C THR A 70 17.48 -3.94 29.54
N GLY A 71 17.18 -5.24 29.47
CA GLY A 71 16.42 -5.95 30.49
C GLY A 71 14.89 -5.92 30.33
N LEU A 72 14.37 -5.34 29.23
CA LEU A 72 12.96 -5.42 28.85
C LEU A 72 12.79 -6.15 27.52
N VAL A 73 11.72 -6.95 27.42
CA VAL A 73 11.30 -7.64 26.20
C VAL A 73 9.80 -7.49 26.01
N LEU A 74 9.34 -7.68 24.77
CA LEU A 74 7.92 -7.74 24.47
C LEU A 74 7.29 -8.98 25.13
N ASP A 75 6.11 -8.80 25.71
CA ASP A 75 5.32 -9.87 26.30
C ASP A 75 4.18 -10.29 25.36
N GLY A 76 4.57 -10.98 24.29
CA GLY A 76 3.67 -11.39 23.22
C GLY A 76 3.64 -10.40 22.05
N GLU A 77 2.69 -10.61 21.15
CA GLU A 77 2.52 -9.78 19.95
C GLU A 77 1.67 -8.54 20.26
N PRO A 78 2.04 -7.35 19.72
CA PRO A 78 1.17 -6.19 19.73
C PRO A 78 -0.19 -6.49 19.10
N THR A 79 -1.28 -5.97 19.67
CA THR A 79 -2.64 -6.17 19.17
C THR A 79 -3.32 -4.84 18.86
N ALA A 80 -4.11 -4.77 17.79
CA ALA A 80 -4.91 -3.59 17.48
C ALA A 80 -6.20 -3.57 18.33
N LYS A 81 -6.51 -2.42 18.91
CA LYS A 81 -7.76 -2.11 19.61
C LYS A 81 -8.49 -1.00 18.87
N GLY A 82 -9.65 -1.35 18.29
CA GLY A 82 -10.58 -0.38 17.72
C GLY A 82 -10.03 0.41 16.54
N SER A 83 -10.94 1.09 15.86
CA SER A 83 -10.65 1.95 14.71
C SER A 83 -11.49 3.19 14.88
N GLU A 84 -10.87 4.36 15.03
CA GLU A 84 -11.59 5.63 14.95
C GLU A 84 -11.56 6.08 13.49
N THR A 85 -12.50 5.56 12.71
CA THR A 85 -12.62 5.90 11.29
C THR A 85 -13.01 7.37 11.19
N LYS A 86 -12.12 8.21 10.67
CA LYS A 86 -12.51 9.52 10.15
C LYS A 86 -12.99 9.27 8.72
N GLU A 87 -14.28 9.44 8.48
CA GLU A 87 -14.99 9.06 7.24
C GLU A 87 -14.49 9.73 5.94
N GLU A 88 -13.42 10.53 5.98
CA GLU A 88 -12.89 11.25 4.81
C GLU A 88 -11.37 11.06 4.59
N ALA A 89 -10.69 10.22 5.38
CA ALA A 89 -9.24 10.07 5.29
C ALA A 89 -8.82 8.70 4.72
N GLU A 90 -7.91 8.70 3.74
CA GLU A 90 -7.23 7.50 3.19
C GLU A 90 -6.44 6.71 4.27
N THR A 91 -6.32 7.29 5.46
CA THR A 91 -5.63 6.74 6.63
C THR A 91 -6.54 6.80 7.84
N THR A 92 -6.64 5.69 8.57
CA THR A 92 -7.33 5.65 9.86
C THR A 92 -6.33 5.58 11.00
N GLU A 93 -6.58 6.33 12.07
CA GLU A 93 -5.81 6.20 13.31
C GLU A 93 -6.30 4.97 14.07
N LYS A 94 -5.38 4.02 14.32
CA LYS A 94 -5.63 2.82 15.11
C LYS A 94 -4.78 2.82 16.36
N THR A 95 -5.37 2.33 17.45
CA THR A 95 -4.65 2.19 18.72
C THR A 95 -4.14 0.75 18.84
N PHE A 96 -2.86 0.57 19.12
CA PHE A 96 -2.21 -0.72 19.32
C PHE A 96 -1.83 -0.87 20.79
N THR A 97 -2.12 -2.03 21.37
CA THR A 97 -1.65 -2.40 22.71
C THR A 97 -0.35 -3.17 22.60
N VAL A 98 0.70 -2.66 23.25
CA VAL A 98 2.01 -3.30 23.36
C VAL A 98 2.27 -3.67 24.81
N LYS A 99 2.54 -4.94 25.07
CA LYS A 99 2.89 -5.43 26.40
C LYS A 99 4.38 -5.71 26.51
N VAL A 100 4.96 -5.40 27.66
CA VAL A 100 6.38 -5.66 27.97
C VAL A 100 6.53 -6.37 29.30
N LYS A 101 7.61 -7.11 29.43
CA LYS A 101 8.03 -7.77 30.67
C LYS A 101 9.53 -7.61 30.88
N ALA A 102 9.98 -7.87 32.11
CA ALA A 102 11.39 -8.03 32.38
C ALA A 102 11.95 -9.26 31.64
N ASP A 103 13.16 -9.10 31.10
CA ASP A 103 13.93 -10.20 30.52
C ASP A 103 14.48 -11.12 31.61
N LYS A 104 14.98 -12.29 31.23
CA LYS A 104 15.56 -13.28 32.16
C LYS A 104 16.69 -12.66 32.99
N GLY A 105 16.59 -12.77 34.31
CA GLY A 105 17.56 -12.22 35.25
C GLY A 105 17.31 -10.76 35.66
N TYR A 106 16.23 -10.15 35.18
CA TYR A 106 15.76 -8.82 35.58
C TYR A 106 14.42 -8.90 36.31
N LYS A 107 14.10 -7.88 37.11
CA LYS A 107 12.79 -7.72 37.76
C LYS A 107 12.24 -6.33 37.45
N LEU A 108 10.94 -6.24 37.22
CA LEU A 108 10.29 -4.94 37.03
C LEU A 108 10.24 -4.19 38.36
N ALA A 109 10.53 -2.90 38.31
CA ALA A 109 10.39 -2.06 39.48
C ALA A 109 8.94 -1.97 39.92
N LYS A 110 8.73 -1.79 41.22
CA LYS A 110 7.39 -1.55 41.77
C LYS A 110 6.71 -0.39 41.03
N ASP A 111 5.45 -0.59 40.65
CA ASP A 111 4.62 0.37 39.91
C ASP A 111 5.03 0.62 38.45
N SER A 112 5.90 -0.21 37.87
CA SER A 112 6.20 -0.16 36.43
C SER A 112 4.99 -0.57 35.60
N LEU A 113 4.66 0.23 34.58
CA LEU A 113 3.62 -0.10 33.60
C LEU A 113 4.11 -1.23 32.68
N THR A 114 3.26 -2.22 32.42
CA THR A 114 3.55 -3.36 31.55
C THR A 114 2.75 -3.36 30.25
N SER A 115 1.85 -2.40 30.08
CA SER A 115 0.99 -2.25 28.90
C SER A 115 1.00 -0.80 28.45
N PHE A 116 1.19 -0.60 27.15
CA PHE A 116 1.31 0.68 26.48
C PHE A 116 0.32 0.73 25.32
N GLU A 117 -0.31 1.89 25.13
CA GLU A 117 -1.22 2.12 24.01
C GLU A 117 -0.58 3.11 23.05
N VAL A 118 -0.47 2.69 21.79
CA VAL A 118 0.29 3.39 20.76
C VAL A 118 -0.64 3.69 19.60
N LYS A 119 -0.80 4.96 19.25
CA LYS A 119 -1.61 5.38 18.11
C LYS A 119 -0.76 5.40 16.85
N ALA A 120 -1.19 4.67 15.83
CA ALA A 120 -0.52 4.63 14.53
C ALA A 120 -1.53 4.86 13.41
N SER A 121 -1.09 5.60 12.38
CA SER A 121 -1.86 5.79 11.17
C SER A 121 -1.69 4.57 10.27
N VAL A 122 -2.80 3.92 9.92
CA VAL A 122 -2.82 2.79 9.01
C VAL A 122 -3.67 3.15 7.80
N THR A 123 -3.15 2.93 6.59
CA THR A 123 -3.91 3.02 5.36
C THR A 123 -5.06 2.03 5.44
N THR A 124 -6.29 2.53 5.40
CA THR A 124 -7.47 1.67 5.28
C THR A 124 -7.66 1.34 3.82
N GLY A 125 -6.89 0.38 3.34
CA GLY A 125 -7.09 -0.28 2.05
C GLY A 125 -8.33 -1.16 2.05
N THR A 126 -9.49 -0.56 2.30
CA THR A 126 -10.75 -0.92 1.67
C THR A 126 -11.30 0.38 1.12
N VAL A 127 -10.86 0.73 -0.08
CA VAL A 127 -11.66 1.61 -0.93
C VAL A 127 -12.97 0.86 -1.12
N THR A 128 -14.02 1.24 -0.40
CA THR A 128 -15.37 1.00 -0.89
C THR A 128 -15.45 1.75 -2.22
N PRO A 129 -15.52 1.04 -3.36
CA PRO A 129 -15.37 1.60 -4.71
C PRO A 129 -16.48 2.54 -5.18
N GLU A 130 -17.23 3.18 -4.30
CA GLU A 130 -18.44 3.88 -4.74
C GLU A 130 -18.25 5.34 -5.07
N ASP A 131 -17.06 5.96 -5.01
CA ASP A 131 -16.95 7.41 -5.31
C ASP A 131 -15.79 7.92 -6.18
N THR A 132 -14.77 7.12 -6.52
CA THR A 132 -13.81 7.56 -7.54
C THR A 132 -14.35 7.23 -8.93
N GLU A 133 -14.99 8.22 -9.56
CA GLU A 133 -15.46 8.12 -10.93
C GLU A 133 -14.29 8.08 -11.91
N VAL A 134 -14.28 7.04 -12.74
CA VAL A 134 -13.43 6.95 -13.92
C VAL A 134 -14.30 7.03 -15.18
N VAL A 135 -13.76 7.68 -16.20
CA VAL A 135 -14.38 7.82 -17.51
C VAL A 135 -13.64 6.95 -18.52
N THR A 136 -14.36 6.50 -19.54
CA THR A 136 -13.78 5.69 -20.62
C THR A 136 -13.41 6.52 -21.86
N THR A 137 -13.36 7.85 -21.71
CA THR A 137 -12.87 8.76 -22.72
C THR A 137 -11.43 8.41 -23.10
N GLY A 138 -11.19 8.11 -24.37
CA GLY A 138 -9.86 7.75 -24.90
C GLY A 138 -9.56 6.25 -24.94
N VAL A 139 -10.40 5.38 -24.35
CA VAL A 139 -10.22 3.92 -24.43
C VAL A 139 -10.25 3.45 -25.89
N GLN A 140 -11.20 3.95 -26.69
CA GLN A 140 -11.28 3.64 -28.12
C GLN A 140 -9.95 3.97 -28.84
N ALA A 141 -9.40 5.16 -28.60
CA ALA A 141 -8.16 5.58 -29.25
C ALA A 141 -6.96 4.69 -28.89
N LEU A 142 -6.86 4.27 -27.62
CA LEU A 142 -5.81 3.33 -27.17
C LEU A 142 -5.94 1.97 -27.84
N LEU A 143 -7.17 1.47 -27.97
CA LEU A 143 -7.45 0.19 -28.62
C LEU A 143 -7.19 0.25 -30.13
N ASP A 144 -7.62 1.34 -30.79
CA ASP A 144 -7.37 1.58 -32.21
C ASP A 144 -5.87 1.69 -32.48
N GLU A 145 -5.12 2.43 -31.66
CA GLU A 145 -3.66 2.56 -31.79
C GLU A 145 -2.94 1.21 -31.62
N ALA A 146 -3.49 0.31 -30.80
CA ALA A 146 -2.91 -1.02 -30.61
C ALA A 146 -2.94 -1.89 -31.87
N VAL A 147 -3.93 -1.67 -32.75
CA VAL A 147 -4.13 -2.45 -33.99
C VAL A 147 -3.80 -1.66 -35.26
N LYS A 148 -3.67 -0.34 -35.15
CA LYS A 148 -3.40 0.56 -36.26
C LYS A 148 -2.13 0.16 -37.01
N ASP A 149 -2.22 0.19 -38.34
CA ASP A 149 -1.14 -0.12 -39.27
C ASP A 149 -0.52 -1.53 -39.10
N LYS A 150 -1.21 -2.43 -38.40
CA LYS A 150 -0.79 -3.82 -38.21
C LYS A 150 -1.66 -4.78 -39.00
N VAL A 151 -1.03 -5.84 -39.50
CA VAL A 151 -1.71 -6.99 -40.08
C VAL A 151 -1.43 -8.19 -39.19
N PHE A 152 -2.48 -8.70 -38.54
CA PHE A 152 -2.37 -9.83 -37.64
C PHE A 152 -2.46 -11.15 -38.40
N GLU A 153 -1.69 -12.16 -37.99
CA GLU A 153 -1.71 -13.46 -38.65
C GLU A 153 -3.00 -14.26 -38.41
N SER A 154 -3.69 -13.95 -37.32
CA SER A 154 -4.95 -14.57 -36.94
C SER A 154 -5.73 -13.68 -35.98
N ASP A 155 -7.01 -14.00 -35.79
CA ASP A 155 -7.87 -13.35 -34.79
C ASP A 155 -7.26 -13.44 -33.39
N ALA A 156 -6.64 -14.58 -33.04
CA ALA A 156 -6.00 -14.77 -31.77
C ALA A 156 -4.86 -13.77 -31.53
N LYS A 157 -4.06 -13.47 -32.57
CA LYS A 157 -2.98 -12.47 -32.49
C LYS A 157 -3.50 -11.04 -32.36
N ALA A 158 -4.60 -10.72 -33.03
CA ALA A 158 -5.27 -9.43 -32.84
C ALA A 158 -5.81 -9.29 -31.40
N ILE A 159 -6.44 -10.34 -30.87
CA ILE A 159 -6.94 -10.39 -29.49
C ILE A 159 -5.80 -10.27 -28.47
N GLU A 160 -4.66 -10.94 -28.68
CA GLU A 160 -3.46 -10.81 -27.82
C GLU A 160 -2.96 -9.36 -27.77
N ALA A 161 -2.93 -8.67 -28.91
CA ALA A 161 -2.52 -7.27 -28.97
C ALA A 161 -3.50 -6.35 -28.22
N LEU A 162 -4.81 -6.57 -28.36
CA LEU A 162 -5.84 -5.83 -27.64
C LEU A 162 -5.78 -6.08 -26.11
N LYS A 163 -5.45 -7.31 -25.69
CA LYS A 163 -5.24 -7.64 -24.27
C LYS A 163 -4.01 -6.98 -23.66
N ALA A 164 -2.98 -6.74 -24.46
CA ALA A 164 -1.74 -6.11 -24.01
C ALA A 164 -1.87 -4.58 -23.87
N VAL A 165 -3.00 -3.99 -24.29
CA VAL A 165 -3.23 -2.55 -24.16
C VAL A 165 -3.31 -2.16 -22.70
N LYS A 166 -2.46 -1.21 -22.32
CA LYS A 166 -2.51 -0.61 -21.00
C LYS A 166 -3.60 0.47 -20.97
N LEU A 167 -4.71 0.15 -20.32
CA LEU A 167 -5.80 1.10 -20.10
C LEU A 167 -5.39 2.18 -19.08
N THR A 168 -6.19 3.25 -19.04
CA THR A 168 -6.05 4.30 -18.02
C THR A 168 -6.27 3.72 -16.62
N THR A 169 -5.64 4.35 -15.62
CA THR A 169 -5.74 3.93 -14.22
C THR A 169 -7.20 3.77 -13.80
N GLY A 170 -7.53 2.66 -13.15
CA GLY A 170 -8.88 2.36 -12.66
C GLY A 170 -9.80 1.69 -13.67
N LEU A 171 -9.33 1.38 -14.89
CA LEU A 171 -10.04 0.56 -15.86
C LEU A 171 -9.32 -0.77 -16.12
N VAL A 172 -10.11 -1.83 -16.28
CA VAL A 172 -9.64 -3.17 -16.66
C VAL A 172 -10.53 -3.76 -17.73
N LEU A 173 -10.02 -4.75 -18.46
CA LEU A 173 -10.82 -5.52 -19.41
C LEU A 173 -11.88 -6.34 -18.66
N ASP A 174 -13.10 -6.33 -19.19
CA ASP A 174 -14.20 -7.15 -18.70
C ASP A 174 -14.36 -8.41 -19.55
N GLY A 175 -13.43 -9.34 -19.34
CA GLY A 175 -13.33 -10.58 -20.10
C GLY A 175 -12.42 -10.47 -21.32
N GLU A 176 -12.55 -11.46 -22.22
CA GLU A 176 -11.73 -11.54 -23.42
C GLU A 176 -12.37 -10.79 -24.60
N PRO A 177 -11.58 -10.07 -25.41
CA PRO A 177 -12.06 -9.53 -26.68
C PRO A 177 -12.59 -10.63 -27.60
N THR A 178 -13.69 -10.34 -28.32
CA THR A 178 -14.35 -11.30 -29.23
C THR A 178 -14.48 -10.74 -30.64
N ALA A 179 -14.28 -11.58 -31.66
CA ALA A 179 -14.52 -11.21 -33.05
C ALA A 179 -16.03 -11.30 -33.38
N LYS A 180 -16.60 -10.24 -33.96
CA LYS A 180 -18.04 -10.17 -34.29
C LYS A 180 -18.37 -10.30 -35.76
N GLY A 181 -17.44 -9.92 -36.64
CA GLY A 181 -17.72 -9.87 -38.08
C GLY A 181 -16.45 -9.71 -38.89
N SER A 182 -16.57 -10.03 -40.18
CA SER A 182 -15.51 -9.90 -41.15
C SER A 182 -16.04 -9.27 -42.43
N GLU A 183 -15.46 -8.16 -42.85
CA GLU A 183 -15.67 -7.61 -44.18
C GLU A 183 -14.47 -8.00 -45.04
N THR A 184 -14.75 -8.83 -46.05
CA THR A 184 -13.73 -9.32 -46.98
C THR A 184 -13.93 -8.60 -48.30
N LYS A 185 -12.95 -7.82 -48.75
CA LYS A 185 -12.87 -7.39 -50.15
C LYS A 185 -12.32 -8.58 -50.94
N GLU A 186 -13.00 -9.00 -52.01
CA GLU A 186 -12.72 -10.26 -52.73
C GLU A 186 -11.25 -10.41 -53.16
N GLU A 187 -10.54 -9.30 -53.40
CA GLU A 187 -9.15 -9.27 -53.89
C GLU A 187 -8.09 -8.92 -52.82
N ALA A 188 -8.46 -8.72 -51.55
CA ALA A 188 -7.51 -8.35 -50.50
C ALA A 188 -6.87 -9.58 -49.83
N GLU A 189 -5.56 -9.52 -49.58
CA GLU A 189 -4.81 -10.51 -48.79
C GLU A 189 -5.17 -10.47 -47.29
N THR A 190 -5.89 -9.43 -46.88
CA THR A 190 -6.35 -9.20 -45.51
C THR A 190 -7.86 -9.02 -45.47
N THR A 191 -8.42 -9.36 -44.32
CA THR A 191 -9.84 -9.19 -43.98
C THR A 191 -9.94 -8.20 -42.82
N GLU A 192 -10.77 -7.17 -42.99
CA GLU A 192 -11.10 -6.26 -41.89
C GLU A 192 -12.05 -7.00 -40.94
N LYS A 193 -11.64 -7.13 -39.68
CA LYS A 193 -12.44 -7.76 -38.64
C LYS A 193 -12.73 -6.79 -37.52
N THR A 194 -13.98 -6.82 -37.06
CA THR A 194 -14.42 -6.04 -35.91
C THR A 194 -14.33 -6.90 -34.66
N PHE A 195 -13.59 -6.41 -33.67
CA PHE A 195 -13.42 -7.00 -32.36
C PHE A 195 -14.15 -6.16 -31.32
N THR A 196 -15.02 -6.79 -30.53
CA THR A 196 -15.64 -6.14 -29.37
C THR A 196 -14.74 -6.32 -28.16
N VAL A 197 -14.35 -5.19 -27.56
CA VAL A 197 -13.57 -5.11 -26.32
C VAL A 197 -14.46 -4.52 -25.23
N LYS A 198 -14.64 -5.24 -24.13
CA LYS A 198 -15.38 -4.74 -22.97
C LYS A 198 -14.42 -4.30 -21.88
N VAL A 199 -14.79 -3.21 -21.20
CA VAL A 199 -14.05 -2.69 -20.05
C VAL A 199 -15.00 -2.48 -18.88
N LYS A 200 -14.44 -2.55 -17.69
CA LYS A 200 -15.12 -2.20 -16.44
C LYS A 200 -14.18 -1.38 -15.57
N ALA A 201 -14.77 -0.72 -14.58
CA ALA A 201 -14.01 -0.18 -13.47
C ALA A 201 -13.28 -1.31 -12.74
N ASP A 202 -12.02 -1.06 -12.38
CA ASP A 202 -11.26 -1.96 -11.51
C ASP A 202 -11.82 -1.91 -10.08
N LYS A 203 -11.42 -2.87 -9.24
CA LYS A 203 -11.76 -2.88 -7.81
C LYS A 203 -11.30 -1.57 -7.18
N GLY A 204 -12.24 -0.78 -6.65
CA GLY A 204 -11.96 0.53 -6.04
C GLY A 204 -12.51 1.72 -6.83
N TYR A 205 -13.01 1.51 -8.05
CA TYR A 205 -13.53 2.57 -8.91
C TYR A 205 -14.99 2.35 -9.31
N LYS A 206 -15.70 3.43 -9.69
CA LYS A 206 -16.99 3.38 -10.37
C LYS A 206 -16.89 4.05 -11.74
N LEU A 207 -17.67 3.57 -12.71
CA LEU A 207 -17.79 4.23 -14.00
C LEU A 207 -18.74 5.44 -13.87
N ALA A 208 -18.36 6.57 -14.46
CA ALA A 208 -19.30 7.69 -14.61
C ALA A 208 -20.52 7.26 -15.43
N THR A 209 -21.70 7.83 -15.14
CA THR A 209 -23.01 7.40 -15.65
C THR A 209 -23.10 7.26 -17.18
N ASP A 210 -22.36 8.06 -17.93
CA ASP A 210 -22.37 8.06 -19.40
C ASP A 210 -21.15 7.37 -20.05
N SER A 211 -20.37 6.64 -19.25
CA SER A 211 -19.18 5.94 -19.76
C SER A 211 -19.58 4.72 -20.59
N LEU A 212 -19.00 4.60 -21.78
CA LEU A 212 -19.11 3.39 -22.60
C LEU A 212 -18.34 2.24 -21.97
N THR A 213 -18.91 1.04 -21.96
CA THR A 213 -18.30 -0.20 -21.44
C THR A 213 -17.90 -1.18 -22.54
N SER A 214 -18.23 -0.86 -23.79
CA SER A 214 -18.00 -1.72 -24.96
C SER A 214 -17.48 -0.87 -26.11
N PHE A 215 -16.41 -1.34 -26.73
CA PHE A 215 -15.71 -0.67 -27.82
C PHE A 215 -15.55 -1.64 -28.97
N ASP A 216 -15.88 -1.21 -30.17
CA ASP A 216 -15.69 -1.99 -31.39
C ASP A 216 -14.45 -1.48 -32.11
N VAL A 217 -13.49 -2.38 -32.30
CA VAL A 217 -12.15 -2.08 -32.82
C VAL A 217 -11.95 -2.83 -34.12
N ILE A 218 -11.56 -2.14 -35.18
CA ILE A 218 -11.35 -2.72 -36.50
C ILE A 218 -9.86 -3.05 -36.66
N ALA A 219 -9.54 -4.31 -36.94
CA ALA A 219 -8.18 -4.75 -37.19
C ALA A 219 -8.09 -5.53 -38.50
N ASN A 220 -6.95 -5.43 -39.17
CA ASN A 220 -6.65 -6.21 -40.37
C ASN A 220 -6.06 -7.57 -39.97
N VAL A 221 -6.71 -8.65 -40.39
CA VAL A 221 -6.24 -10.02 -40.16
C VAL A 221 -5.93 -10.67 -41.51
N LYS A 222 -4.84 -11.44 -41.61
CA LYS A 222 -4.52 -12.21 -42.82
C LYS A 222 -5.68 -13.15 -43.15
N LYS A 223 -6.03 -13.22 -44.43
CA LYS A 223 -7.03 -14.19 -44.91
C LYS A 223 -6.51 -15.61 -44.63
N ALA A 224 -7.33 -16.45 -44.03
CA ALA A 224 -6.99 -17.86 -43.89
C ALA A 224 -6.88 -18.47 -45.30
N ILE A 225 -5.70 -18.96 -45.66
CA ILE A 225 -5.49 -19.67 -46.92
C ILE A 225 -6.31 -20.97 -46.80
N GLN A 226 -7.44 -21.05 -47.51
CA GLN A 226 -8.11 -22.33 -47.73
C GLN A 226 -7.22 -23.11 -48.71
N GLN A 227 -6.47 -24.08 -48.19
CA GLN A 227 -5.83 -25.12 -49.01
C GLN A 227 -6.85 -26.22 -49.32
#